data_AF-K0G513-F1
#
_entry.id   AF-K0G513-F1
#
_cell.length_a   1.000
_cell.length_b   1.000
_cell.length_c   1.000
_cell.angle_alpha   90.00
_cell.angle_beta   90.00
_cell.angle_gamma   90.00
#
_symmetry.space_group_name_H-M   'P 1'
#
loop_
_entity.id
_entity.type
_entity.pdbx_description
1 polymer ?
#
loop_
_entity_poly.entity_id
_entity_poly.type
_entity_poly.pdbx_seq_one_letter_code
_entity_poly.pdbx_strand_id
1 'polypeptide(L)' 'MIFGNPDKFAIHCDIVEEWNDDSFWYNGIYDIYIQGKKSIKNYLFQN' A
#
# COMPACT_ATOMS: atom_id res chain seq x y z
N MET A 1 -6.37 0.09 3.83
CA MET A 1 -7.47 -0.48 2.98
C MET A 1 -7.02 -1.69 2.15
N ILE A 2 -7.81 -2.75 2.03
CA ILE A 2 -7.49 -3.98 1.26
C ILE A 2 -8.45 -4.15 0.07
N PHE A 3 -7.90 -4.47 -1.10
CA PHE A 3 -8.64 -4.81 -2.33
C PHE A 3 -8.29 -6.22 -2.79
N GLY A 4 -9.30 -7.07 -2.98
CA GLY A 4 -9.14 -8.45 -3.47
C GLY A 4 -9.14 -9.50 -2.35
N ASN A 5 -8.53 -10.66 -2.62
CA ASN A 5 -8.42 -11.78 -1.67
C ASN A 5 -6.95 -12.14 -1.43
N PRO A 6 -6.41 -11.94 -0.21
CA PRO A 6 -5.01 -12.23 0.11
C PRO A 6 -4.53 -13.64 -0.22
N ASP A 7 -5.41 -14.65 -0.14
CA ASP A 7 -5.08 -16.05 -0.44
C ASP A 7 -4.92 -16.32 -1.94
N LYS A 8 -5.40 -15.41 -2.80
CA LYS A 8 -5.25 -15.48 -4.27
C LYS A 8 -4.39 -14.33 -4.78
N PHE A 9 -4.97 -13.13 -4.78
CA PHE A 9 -4.34 -11.87 -5.15
C PHE A 9 -5.06 -10.73 -4.44
N ALA A 10 -4.31 -9.90 -3.72
CA ALA A 10 -4.82 -8.68 -3.12
C ALA A 10 -3.76 -7.58 -3.07
N ILE A 11 -4.23 -6.35 -3.03
CA ILE A 11 -3.42 -5.17 -2.76
C ILE A 11 -3.92 -4.58 -1.43
N HIS A 12 -3.02 -4.36 -0.50
CA HIS A 12 -3.26 -3.60 0.71
C HIS A 12 -2.53 -2.27 0.57
N CYS A 13 -3.22 -1.15 0.78
CA CYS A 13 -2.58 0.16 0.82
C CYS A 13 -3.20 1.01 1.91
N ASP A 14 -2.38 1.84 2.55
CA ASP A 14 -2.85 2.81 3.53
C ASP A 14 -2.11 4.13 3.43
N ILE A 15 -2.81 5.21 3.73
CA ILE A 15 -2.22 6.55 3.78
C ILE A 15 -1.53 6.70 5.13
N VAL A 16 -0.31 7.26 5.11
CA VAL A 16 0.39 7.64 6.35
C VAL A 16 0.33 9.16 6.43
N GLU A 17 -0.58 9.69 7.24
CA GLU A 17 -0.88 11.14 7.28
C GLU A 17 0.38 11.99 7.49
N GLU A 18 1.32 11.54 8.31
CA GLU A 18 2.58 12.24 8.61
C GLU A 18 3.55 12.30 7.43
N TRP A 19 3.33 11.50 6.38
CA TRP A 19 4.13 11.53 5.16
C TRP A 19 3.52 12.43 4.09
N ASN A 20 2.40 13.07 4.38
CA ASN A 20 1.66 13.89 3.43
C ASN A 20 1.71 15.37 3.81
N ASP A 21 1.70 16.21 2.79
CA ASP A 21 1.54 17.65 2.87
C ASP A 21 0.29 18.09 2.10
N ASP A 22 0.09 19.39 1.91
CA ASP A 22 -1.04 19.95 1.14
C ASP A 22 -0.94 19.67 -0.38
N SER A 23 -0.08 18.74 -0.82
CA SER A 23 0.02 18.35 -2.23
C SER A 23 -1.16 17.48 -2.67
N PHE A 24 -1.35 17.39 -3.99
CA PHE A 24 -2.40 16.57 -4.59
C PHE A 24 -2.19 15.06 -4.40
N TRP A 25 -0.97 14.63 -4.07
CA TRP A 25 -0.58 13.23 -4.06
C TRP A 25 -0.53 12.67 -2.65
N TYR A 26 -0.86 11.39 -2.52
CA TYR A 26 -0.86 10.70 -1.23
C TYR A 26 0.30 9.72 -1.11
N ASN A 27 1.13 9.94 -0.10
CA ASN A 27 2.19 9.05 0.36
C ASN A 27 1.65 8.06 1.38
N GLY A 28 2.25 6.87 1.41
CA GLY A 28 1.82 5.84 2.35
C GLY A 28 2.51 4.51 2.14
N ILE A 29 1.86 3.46 2.62
CA ILE A 29 2.37 2.09 2.55
C ILE A 29 1.53 1.26 1.61
N TYR A 30 2.15 0.27 0.98
CA TYR A 30 1.43 -0.77 0.29
C TYR A 30 2.10 -2.14 0.40
N ASP A 31 1.27 -3.17 0.32
CA ASP A 31 1.65 -4.56 0.27
C ASP A 31 0.90 -5.26 -0.86
N ILE A 32 1.57 -6.19 -1.53
CA ILE A 32 0.96 -7.05 -2.54
C ILE A 32 0.93 -8.46 -1.98
N TYR A 33 -0.23 -9.10 -2.07
CA TYR A 33 -0.43 -10.49 -1.69
C TYR A 33 -0.58 -11.33 -2.95
N ILE A 34 0.24 -12.38 -3.08
CA ILE A 34 0.14 -13.37 -4.15
C ILE A 34 0.12 -14.74 -3.51
N GLN A 35 -0.97 -15.48 -3.68
CA GLN A 35 -1.16 -16.83 -3.15
C GLN A 35 -0.88 -16.92 -1.64
N GLY A 36 -1.45 -15.99 -0.87
CA GLY A 36 -1.28 -15.92 0.59
C GLY A 36 0.06 -15.36 1.05
N LYS A 37 1.03 -15.14 0.15
CA LYS A 37 2.33 -14.57 0.50
C LYS A 37 2.33 -13.07 0.30
N LYS A 38 2.72 -12.36 1.36
CA LYS A 38 2.89 -10.90 1.37
C LYS A 38 4.25 -10.53 0.78
N SER A 39 4.30 -9.52 -0.10
CA SER A 39 5.55 -8.89 -0.52
C SER A 39 6.19 -8.13 0.66
N ILE A 40 7.51 -7.99 0.64
CA ILE A 40 8.22 -7.19 1.67
C ILE A 40 7.65 -5.76 1.63
N LYS A 41 7.49 -5.11 2.79
CA LYS A 41 6.87 -3.76 2.92
C LYS A 41 7.44 -2.81 1.88
N ASN A 42 6.54 -2.24 1.08
CA ASN A 42 6.89 -1.24 0.09
C ASN A 42 6.28 0.11 0.47
N TYR A 43 6.94 1.16 0.04
CA TYR A 43 6.54 2.52 0.32
C TYR A 43 6.11 3.20 -0.98
N LEU A 44 5.05 3.99 -0.92
CA LEU A 44 4.64 4.91 -1.96
C LEU A 44 5.13 6.29 -1.55
N PHE A 45 6.20 6.74 -2.19
CA PHE A 45 6.74 8.10 -2.05
C PHE A 45 6.72 8.78 -3.41
N GLN A 46 6.35 10.06 -3.43
CA GLN A 46 6.78 10.93 -4.52
C GLN A 46 8.18 11.47 -4.28
N ASN A 47 8.98 11.54 -5.36
CA ASN A 47 10.29 12.22 -5.39
C ASN A 47 10.11 13.73 -5.58
#